data_AF-A0A958FDU8-F1
#
_entry.id   AF-A0A958FDU8-F1
#
_cell.length_a   1.000
_cell.length_b   1.000
_cell.length_c   1.000
_cell.angle_alpha   90.00
_cell.angle_beta   90.00
_cell.angle_gamma   90.00
#
_symmetry.space_group_name_H-M   'P 1'
#
loop_
_entity.id
_entity.type
_entity.pdbx_description
1 polymer ?
#
loop_
_entity_poly.entity_id
_entity_poly.type
_entity_poly.pdbx_seq_one_letter_code
_entity_poly.pdbx_strand_id
1 'polypeptide(L)'
;MSSYPDTIRYLFALQRVGIKLGLDNIRTLLEAVGNPHTRWPAIHLAGTNGKGSTAAMLEAILRQGGYRVGLYTSPHLVDFTER
;
A
#
# COMPACT_ATOMS: atom_id res chain seq x y z
N MET A 1 17.94 0.68 16.89
CA MET A 1 16.57 0.57 16.35
C MET A 1 15.95 1.96 16.38
N SER A 2 15.48 2.48 15.24
CA SER A 2 14.71 3.73 15.20
C SER A 2 13.32 3.50 15.81
N SER A 3 12.76 4.48 16.50
CA SER A 3 11.39 4.38 17.01
C SER A 3 10.37 4.50 15.86
N TYR A 4 9.10 4.12 16.12
CA TYR A 4 8.02 4.33 15.15
C TYR A 4 7.92 5.81 14.71
N PRO A 5 7.89 6.81 15.63
CA PRO A 5 7.90 8.21 15.24
C PRO A 5 9.11 8.63 14.40
N ASP A 6 10.32 8.11 14.70
CA ASP A 6 11.51 8.40 13.90
C ASP A 6 11.38 7.88 12.47
N THR A 7 10.82 6.69 12.33
CA THR A 7 10.62 6.04 11.03
C THR A 7 9.62 6.82 10.19
N ILE A 8 8.49 7.23 10.78
CA ILE A 8 7.49 8.06 10.10
C ILE A 8 8.10 9.40 9.66
N ARG A 9 8.86 10.07 10.53
CA ARG A 9 9.58 11.31 10.17
C ARG A 9 10.52 11.12 8.99
N TYR A 10 11.32 10.05 9.01
CA TYR A 10 12.23 9.71 7.94
C TYR A 10 11.48 9.51 6.60
N LEU A 11 10.38 8.76 6.62
CA LEU A 11 9.58 8.50 5.41
C LEU A 11 8.99 9.78 4.81
N PHE A 12 8.44 10.68 5.64
CA PHE A 12 7.92 11.97 5.17
C PHE A 12 9.03 12.87 4.60
N ALA A 13 10.25 12.82 5.16
CA ALA A 13 11.38 13.59 4.64
C ALA A 13 11.85 13.13 3.24
N LEU A 14 11.52 11.90 2.82
CA LEU A 14 11.82 11.39 1.47
C LEU A 14 10.85 11.90 0.40
N GLN A 15 9.72 12.50 0.80
CA GLN A 15 8.69 12.96 -0.13
C GLN A 15 9.18 14.19 -0.90
N ARG A 16 9.60 13.98 -2.16
CA ARG A 16 10.01 15.06 -3.08
C ARG A 16 8.79 15.80 -3.63
N VAL A 17 8.98 17.06 -4.03
CA VAL A 17 7.95 17.86 -4.70
C VAL A 17 7.72 17.31 -6.11
N GLY A 18 6.50 16.86 -6.40
CA GLY A 18 6.07 16.41 -7.73
C GLY A 18 5.96 14.90 -7.90
N ILE A 19 5.13 14.48 -8.86
CA ILE A 19 4.93 13.06 -9.21
C ILE A 19 5.95 12.67 -10.27
N LYS A 20 6.90 11.78 -9.94
CA LYS A 20 7.73 11.10 -10.94
C LYS A 20 6.95 9.91 -11.50
N LEU A 21 6.53 9.99 -12.76
CA LEU A 21 5.94 8.87 -13.48
C LEU A 21 7.02 7.85 -13.86
N GLY A 22 6.61 6.59 -14.03
CA GLY A 22 7.49 5.47 -14.36
C GLY A 22 7.61 4.45 -13.21
N LEU A 23 8.06 3.24 -13.56
CA LEU A 23 8.09 2.11 -12.63
C LEU A 23 9.52 1.63 -12.29
N ASP A 24 10.55 2.26 -12.83
CA ASP A 24 11.92 1.75 -12.75
C ASP A 24 12.46 1.74 -11.31
N ASN A 25 12.17 2.81 -10.55
CA ASN A 25 12.56 2.91 -9.15
C ASN A 25 11.93 1.78 -8.30
N ILE A 26 10.62 1.53 -8.48
CA ILE A 26 9.91 0.52 -7.69
C ILE A 26 10.26 -0.89 -8.15
N ARG A 27 10.50 -1.11 -9.45
CA ARG A 27 11.01 -2.39 -9.98
C ARG A 27 12.37 -2.74 -9.37
N THR A 28 13.31 -1.79 -9.36
CA THR A 28 14.63 -1.97 -8.75
C THR A 28 14.52 -2.33 -7.26
N LEU A 29 13.64 -1.63 -6.52
CA LEU A 29 13.41 -1.92 -5.11
C LEU A 29 12.81 -3.31 -4.91
N LEU A 30 11.79 -3.69 -5.69
CA LEU A 30 11.13 -4.98 -5.59
C LEU A 30 12.07 -6.14 -5.90
N GLU A 31 12.94 -5.99 -6.91
CA GLU A 31 13.99 -6.97 -7.22
C GLU A 31 14.94 -7.15 -6.04
N ALA A 32 15.38 -6.05 -5.42
CA ALA A 32 16.28 -6.08 -4.27
C ALA A 32 15.66 -6.78 -3.03
N VAL A 33 14.33 -6.78 -2.89
CA VAL A 33 13.63 -7.48 -1.80
C VAL A 33 13.04 -8.84 -2.21
N GLY A 34 13.43 -9.36 -3.37
CA GLY A 34 13.04 -10.71 -3.83
C GLY A 34 11.58 -10.82 -4.29
N ASN A 35 11.09 -9.77 -4.97
CA ASN A 35 9.80 -9.70 -5.65
C ASN A 35 8.61 -10.23 -4.83
N PRO A 36 8.36 -9.72 -3.61
CA PRO A 36 7.32 -10.26 -2.72
C PRO A 36 5.91 -10.16 -3.32
N HIS A 37 5.67 -9.15 -4.16
CA HIS A 37 4.40 -8.92 -4.85
C HIS A 37 3.96 -10.06 -5.78
N THR A 38 4.84 -11.01 -6.15
CA THR A 38 4.49 -12.16 -7.00
C THR A 38 4.07 -13.39 -6.20
N ARG A 39 4.10 -13.35 -4.86
CA ARG A 39 3.90 -14.52 -3.99
C ARG A 39 2.43 -14.77 -3.64
N TRP A 40 1.53 -13.84 -3.95
CA TRP A 40 0.11 -13.95 -3.66
C TRP A 40 -0.73 -13.31 -4.77
N PRO A 41 -1.97 -13.79 -4.99
CA PRO A 41 -2.90 -13.12 -5.88
C PRO A 41 -3.24 -11.72 -5.35
N ALA A 42 -3.44 -10.76 -6.25
CA ALA A 42 -3.81 -9.39 -5.92
C ALA A 42 -5.00 -8.92 -6.75
N ILE A 43 -5.92 -8.19 -6.10
CA ILE A 43 -7.00 -7.46 -6.77
C ILE A 43 -6.55 -6.00 -6.87
N HIS A 44 -6.34 -5.52 -8.10
CA HIS A 44 -5.89 -4.15 -8.34
C HIS A 44 -7.08 -3.24 -8.69
N LEU A 45 -7.31 -2.21 -7.87
CA LEU A 45 -8.43 -1.28 -8.03
C LEU A 45 -7.94 0.10 -8.49
N ALA A 46 -8.40 0.51 -9.68
CA ALA A 46 -8.18 1.83 -10.24
C ALA A 46 -9.52 2.53 -10.53
N GLY A 47 -9.52 3.87 -10.56
CA GLY A 47 -10.71 4.67 -10.82
C GLY A 47 -10.69 6.03 -10.13
N THR A 48 -11.57 6.94 -10.52
CA THR A 48 -11.63 8.29 -9.93
C THR A 48 -12.18 8.24 -8.51
N ASN A 49 -13.32 7.58 -8.30
CA ASN A 49 -14.05 7.52 -7.02
C ASN A 49 -14.32 6.07 -6.59
N GLY A 50 -14.68 5.88 -5.32
CA GLY A 50 -15.18 4.58 -4.81
C GLY A 50 -14.12 3.52 -4.50
N LYS A 51 -12.86 3.67 -4.94
CA LYS A 51 -11.78 2.69 -4.73
C LYS A 51 -11.67 2.19 -3.28
N GLY A 52 -11.63 3.11 -2.32
CA GLY A 52 -11.49 2.75 -0.89
C GLY A 52 -12.70 1.97 -0.39
N SER A 53 -13.92 2.42 -0.70
CA SER A 53 -15.15 1.73 -0.34
C SER A 53 -15.24 0.34 -0.98
N THR A 54 -14.95 0.23 -2.27
CA THR A 54 -14.92 -1.06 -2.98
C THR A 54 -13.86 -2.00 -2.39
N ALA A 55 -12.67 -1.49 -2.08
CA ALA A 55 -11.61 -2.29 -1.47
C ALA A 55 -12.03 -2.82 -0.09
N ALA A 56 -12.65 -1.97 0.75
CA ALA A 56 -13.16 -2.36 2.06
C ALA A 56 -14.28 -3.41 1.96
N MET A 57 -15.20 -3.27 1.00
CA MET A 57 -16.26 -4.26 0.77
C MET A 57 -15.68 -5.61 0.34
N LEU A 58 -14.71 -5.62 -0.59
CA LEU A 58 -14.05 -6.84 -1.05
C LEU A 58 -13.25 -7.51 0.07
N GLU A 59 -12.53 -6.72 0.86
CA GLU A 59 -11.79 -7.18 2.03
C GLU A 59 -12.71 -7.91 3.00
N ALA A 60 -13.85 -7.30 3.35
CA ALA A 60 -14.82 -7.87 4.27
C ALA A 60 -15.43 -9.17 3.73
N ILE A 61 -15.82 -9.20 2.44
CA ILE A 61 -16.37 -10.40 1.79
C ILE A 61 -15.36 -11.54 1.79
N LEU A 62 -14.11 -11.27 1.38
CA LEU A 62 -13.08 -12.31 1.29
C LEU A 62 -12.67 -12.81 2.68
N ARG A 63 -12.56 -11.91 3.66
CA ARG A 63 -12.30 -12.28 5.06
C ARG A 63 -13.42 -13.16 5.61
N GLN A 64 -14.68 -12.80 5.35
CA GLN A 64 -15.83 -13.61 5.77
C GLN A 64 -15.90 -14.95 5.04
N GLY A 65 -15.38 -15.02 3.81
CA GLY A 65 -15.19 -16.26 3.06
C GLY A 65 -14.04 -17.15 3.56
N GLY A 66 -13.35 -16.79 4.64
CA GLY A 66 -12.29 -17.59 5.26
C GLY A 66 -10.89 -17.38 4.66
N TYR A 67 -10.70 -16.39 3.79
CA TYR A 67 -9.39 -16.07 3.24
C TYR A 67 -8.56 -15.21 4.20
N ARG A 68 -7.24 -15.39 4.18
CA ARG A 68 -6.30 -14.45 4.79
C ARG A 68 -6.09 -13.28 3.82
N VAL A 69 -6.65 -12.12 4.14
CA VAL A 69 -6.68 -10.95 3.26
C VAL A 69 -5.89 -9.80 3.87
N GLY A 70 -5.16 -9.08 3.03
CA GLY A 70 -4.57 -7.77 3.34
C GLY A 70 -5.25 -6.68 2.51
N LEU A 71 -5.33 -5.47 3.07
CA LEU A 71 -5.89 -4.29 2.43
C LEU A 71 -4.85 -3.19 2.40
N TYR A 72 -4.66 -2.58 1.24
CA TYR A 72 -3.83 -1.39 1.07
C TYR A 72 -4.70 -0.26 0.53
N THR A 73 -4.80 0.84 1.29
CA THR A 73 -5.61 2.01 0.91
C THR A 73 -4.87 3.33 1.09
N SER A 74 -5.27 4.35 0.33
CA SER A 74 -4.71 5.70 0.45
C SER A 74 -5.73 6.77 0.04
N PRO A 75 -5.65 7.99 0.60
CA PRO A 75 -4.81 8.39 1.74
C PRO A 75 -5.28 7.77 3.07
N HIS A 76 -4.46 7.87 4.13
CA HIS A 76 -4.94 7.65 5.50
C HIS A 76 -5.65 8.92 6.00
N LEU A 77 -6.52 8.78 7.00
CA LEU A 77 -7.28 9.90 7.58
C LEU A 77 -6.68 10.39 8.90
N VAL A 78 -6.35 9.50 9.83
CA VAL A 78 -5.88 9.85 11.18
C VAL A 78 -4.47 9.31 11.44
N ASP A 79 -4.24 8.03 11.16
CA ASP A 79 -2.98 7.35 11.46
C ASP A 79 -2.38 6.69 10.21
N PHE A 80 -1.04 6.74 10.08
CA PHE A 80 -0.32 6.09 8.98
C PHE A 80 -0.57 4.58 8.91
N THR A 81 -0.88 3.95 10.05
CA THR A 81 -1.21 2.52 10.16
C THR A 81 -2.53 2.11 9.52
N GLU A 82 -3.34 3.07 9.04
CA GLU A 82 -4.51 2.80 8.20
C GLU A 82 -4.16 2.34 6.77
N ARG A 83 -2.86 2.40 6.40
CA ARG A 83 -2.37 2.03 5.06
C ARG A 83 -1.95 0.57 4.92
#